data_AF-A0A5K1I5T4-F1
#
_entry.id   AF-A0A5K1I5T4-F1
#
_cell.length_a   1.000
_cell.length_b   1.000
_cell.length_c   1.000
_cell.angle_alpha   90.00
_cell.angle_beta   90.00
_cell.angle_gamma   90.00
#
_symmetry.space_group_name_H-M   'P 1'
#
loop_
_entity.id
_entity.type
_entity.pdbx_description
1 polymer ?
#
loop_
_entity_poly.entity_id
_entity_poly.type
_entity_poly.pdbx_seq_one_letter_code
_entity_poly.pdbx_strand_id
1 'polypeptide(L)'
;MKICFIGNSHAGAIRRGLELVDDSLKDGIDITFFAYGGRGFSRVYAEGEALVTDNSSLREGLRFTSGGLESIVPSEYDIIVIYGLGFYSYFPFDASRYSDAVLQNSCLDSFSNSLAGHLYREVSKTFLTNSIKKILACSTPFPAKSENHSKEEIERHFDRSSECYSNALRRIGCDFFYQPLQTLSGVECTKESFSKGSLKLATGDENDDLPHDISDKSHMNEVFGKYWIEHFLKKLGSN
;
A
#
# COMPACT_ATOMS: atom_id res chain seq x y z
N MET A 1 0.15 -5.79 18.84
CA MET A 1 0.41 -6.26 17.47
C MET A 1 1.31 -5.24 16.78
N LYS A 2 2.39 -5.70 16.15
CA LYS A 2 3.34 -4.81 15.44
C LYS A 2 3.11 -4.88 13.94
N ILE A 3 2.95 -3.74 13.29
CA ILE A 3 2.66 -3.61 11.86
C ILE A 3 3.72 -2.72 11.22
N CYS A 4 4.35 -3.22 10.15
CA CYS A 4 5.30 -2.46 9.34
C CYS A 4 4.65 -2.04 8.03
N PHE A 5 4.57 -0.74 7.77
CA PHE A 5 4.20 -0.21 6.46
C PHE A 5 5.45 0.12 5.65
N ILE A 6 5.57 -0.44 4.45
CA ILE A 6 6.63 -0.14 3.48
C ILE A 6 5.97 0.49 2.26
N GLY A 7 6.27 1.76 1.95
CA GLY A 7 5.57 2.44 0.88
C GLY A 7 6.15 3.78 0.45
N ASN A 8 5.45 4.49 -0.42
CA ASN A 8 5.88 5.79 -0.93
C ASN A 8 5.04 6.95 -0.37
N SER A 9 4.85 8.02 -1.14
CA SER A 9 4.03 9.17 -0.75
C SER A 9 2.62 8.80 -0.31
N HIS A 10 2.03 7.73 -0.84
CA HIS A 10 0.74 7.24 -0.38
C HIS A 10 0.77 6.71 1.06
N ALA A 11 1.88 6.10 1.50
CA ALA A 11 2.04 5.71 2.90
C ALA A 11 2.09 6.95 3.83
N GLY A 12 2.59 8.09 3.35
CA GLY A 12 2.50 9.36 4.07
C GLY A 12 1.07 9.82 4.32
N ALA A 13 0.17 9.63 3.34
CA ALA A 13 -1.25 9.90 3.52
C ALA A 13 -1.87 9.00 4.60
N ILE A 14 -1.52 7.70 4.62
CA ILE A 14 -1.95 6.77 5.67
C ILE A 14 -1.42 7.18 7.03
N ARG A 15 -0.13 7.53 7.14
CA ARG A 15 0.51 7.96 8.39
C ARG A 15 -0.19 9.17 8.99
N ARG A 16 -0.45 10.21 8.20
CA ARG A 16 -1.21 11.39 8.66
C ARG A 16 -2.66 11.04 8.97
N GLY A 17 -3.28 10.19 8.16
CA GLY A 17 -4.64 9.71 8.39
C GLY A 17 -4.81 8.93 9.70
N LEU A 18 -3.77 8.22 10.15
CA LEU A 18 -3.74 7.50 11.42
C LEU A 18 -3.90 8.44 12.63
N GLU A 19 -3.40 9.67 12.55
CA GLU A 19 -3.56 10.69 13.59
C GLU A 19 -5.04 11.11 13.75
N LEU A 20 -5.85 10.90 12.70
CA LEU A 20 -7.28 11.21 12.69
C LEU A 20 -8.16 10.03 13.13
N VAL A 21 -7.58 8.84 13.33
CA VAL A 21 -8.32 7.64 13.73
C VAL A 21 -8.54 7.61 15.23
N ASP A 22 -9.73 7.15 15.63
CA ASP A 22 -10.13 6.94 17.03
C ASP A 22 -9.12 6.04 17.77
N ASP A 23 -8.73 6.46 18.98
CA ASP A 23 -7.77 5.72 19.82
C ASP A 23 -8.23 4.29 20.12
N SER A 24 -9.53 4.03 20.20
CA SER A 24 -10.05 2.69 20.44
C SER A 24 -9.74 1.72 19.31
N LEU A 25 -9.55 2.20 18.07
CA LEU A 25 -9.18 1.35 16.93
C LEU A 25 -7.67 1.07 16.87
N LYS A 26 -6.87 1.83 17.63
CA LYS A 26 -5.41 1.72 17.69
C LYS A 26 -4.93 0.96 18.93
N ASP A 27 -5.82 0.64 19.87
CA ASP A 27 -5.46 0.01 21.13
C ASP A 27 -4.72 -1.33 20.91
N GLY A 28 -3.56 -1.46 21.57
CA GLY A 28 -2.69 -2.62 21.42
C GLY A 28 -2.01 -2.77 20.05
N ILE A 29 -2.05 -1.76 19.16
CA ILE A 29 -1.43 -1.79 17.83
C ILE A 29 -0.28 -0.78 17.77
N ASP A 30 0.88 -1.26 17.33
CA ASP A 30 2.10 -0.49 17.12
C ASP A 30 2.41 -0.49 15.62
N ILE A 31 2.49 0.69 15.01
CA ILE A 31 2.65 0.85 13.56
C ILE A 31 3.91 1.64 13.26
N THR A 32 4.83 1.00 12.53
CA THR A 32 6.06 1.64 12.03
C THR A 32 5.95 1.89 10.54
N PHE A 33 6.30 3.10 10.09
CA PHE A 33 6.31 3.46 8.67
C PHE A 33 7.75 3.50 8.15
N PHE A 34 7.99 2.82 7.04
CA PHE A 34 9.21 2.90 6.24
C PHE A 34 8.80 3.44 4.88
N ALA A 35 8.92 4.76 4.70
CA ALA A 35 8.40 5.42 3.52
C ALA A 35 9.45 6.29 2.83
N TYR A 36 9.42 6.28 1.50
CA TYR A 36 10.29 7.13 0.68
C TYR A 36 9.67 7.41 -0.70
N GLY A 37 9.86 8.63 -1.18
CA GLY A 37 9.28 9.09 -2.45
C GLY A 37 9.87 8.40 -3.69
N GLY A 38 9.08 8.42 -4.78
CA GLY A 38 9.55 7.98 -6.10
C GLY A 38 9.85 6.49 -6.19
N ARG A 39 11.00 6.15 -6.82
CA ARG A 39 11.43 4.76 -7.08
C ARG A 39 12.51 4.28 -6.10
N GLY A 40 12.66 4.93 -4.94
CA GLY A 40 13.77 4.64 -4.02
C GLY A 40 13.90 3.16 -3.65
N PHE A 41 12.78 2.48 -3.39
CA PHE A 41 12.77 1.07 -2.98
C PHE A 41 13.30 0.08 -4.03
N SER A 42 13.59 0.50 -5.27
CA SER A 42 14.22 -0.40 -6.26
C SER A 42 15.64 -0.82 -5.85
N ARG A 43 16.24 -0.10 -4.89
CA ARG A 43 17.56 -0.39 -4.30
C ARG A 43 17.49 -0.96 -2.89
N VAL A 44 16.32 -1.47 -2.49
CA VAL A 44 16.20 -2.28 -1.27
C VAL A 44 16.44 -3.74 -1.63
N TYR A 45 17.24 -4.42 -0.83
CA TYR A 45 17.54 -5.84 -0.96
C TYR A 45 17.68 -6.50 0.41
N ALA A 46 17.49 -7.81 0.46
CA ALA A 46 17.71 -8.59 1.67
C ALA A 46 19.21 -8.79 1.95
N GLU A 47 19.63 -8.53 3.19
CA GLU A 47 20.95 -8.86 3.72
C GLU A 47 20.79 -9.49 5.12
N GLY A 48 21.00 -10.81 5.19
CA GLY A 48 20.69 -11.57 6.40
C GLY A 48 19.20 -11.53 6.74
N GLU A 49 18.87 -11.10 7.95
CA GLU A 49 17.49 -10.98 8.44
C GLU A 49 16.85 -9.61 8.16
N ALA A 50 17.59 -8.69 7.54
CA ALA A 50 17.16 -7.31 7.33
C ALA A 50 16.98 -6.98 5.85
N LEU A 51 16.08 -6.03 5.58
CA LEU A 51 16.05 -5.27 4.33
C LEU A 51 16.90 -4.02 4.52
N VAL A 52 17.87 -3.86 3.63
CA VAL A 52 18.84 -2.76 3.65
C VAL A 52 18.85 -2.04 2.31
N THR A 53 19.54 -0.90 2.27
CA THR A 53 19.82 -0.19 1.03
C THR A 53 21.22 0.43 1.06
N ASP A 54 21.86 0.47 -0.11
CA ASP A 54 23.10 1.18 -0.36
C ASP A 54 22.88 2.66 -0.74
N ASN A 55 21.62 3.09 -0.88
CA ASN A 55 21.26 4.47 -1.18
C ASN A 55 21.15 5.28 0.13
N SER A 56 22.07 6.22 0.34
CA SER A 56 22.11 7.05 1.55
C SER A 56 20.86 7.92 1.73
N SER A 57 20.31 8.50 0.66
CA SER A 57 19.09 9.30 0.73
C SER A 57 17.88 8.47 1.11
N LEU A 58 17.75 7.25 0.55
CA LEU A 58 16.71 6.32 0.97
C LEU A 58 16.89 5.94 2.45
N ARG A 59 18.10 5.59 2.87
CA ARG A 59 18.40 5.23 4.26
C ARG A 59 18.00 6.34 5.24
N GLU A 60 18.30 7.59 4.91
CA GLU A 60 17.90 8.76 5.70
C GLU A 60 16.38 8.88 5.80
N GLY A 61 15.67 8.78 4.66
CA GLY A 61 14.22 8.86 4.67
C GLY A 61 13.55 7.68 5.40
N LEU A 62 14.13 6.49 5.35
CA LEU A 62 13.70 5.34 6.16
C LEU A 62 13.90 5.61 7.66
N ARG A 63 15.07 6.16 8.04
CA ARG A 63 15.36 6.54 9.43
C ARG A 63 14.37 7.58 9.93
N PHE A 64 14.10 8.61 9.13
CA PHE A 64 13.14 9.64 9.48
C PHE A 64 11.71 9.09 9.62
N THR A 65 11.25 8.31 8.64
CA THR A 65 9.85 7.85 8.62
C THR A 65 9.53 6.78 9.66
N SER A 66 10.52 6.01 10.07
CA SER A 66 10.39 4.94 11.07
C SER A 66 10.63 5.40 12.51
N GLY A 67 11.05 6.64 12.72
CA GLY A 67 11.41 7.14 14.05
C GLY A 67 12.81 6.72 14.51
N GLY A 68 13.72 6.38 13.59
CA GLY A 68 15.14 6.16 13.87
C GLY A 68 15.76 4.87 13.30
N LEU A 69 14.99 4.03 12.60
CA LEU A 69 15.46 2.74 12.07
C LEU A 69 15.99 2.88 10.63
N GLU A 70 17.23 2.42 10.41
CA GLU A 70 17.88 2.50 9.10
C GLU A 70 17.66 1.24 8.22
N SER A 71 17.15 0.17 8.82
CA SER A 71 16.85 -1.10 8.17
C SER A 71 15.50 -1.64 8.67
N ILE A 72 14.93 -2.57 7.90
CA ILE A 72 13.68 -3.24 8.26
C ILE A 72 14.04 -4.67 8.61
N VAL A 73 13.80 -5.10 9.84
CA VAL A 73 13.96 -6.51 10.25
C VAL A 73 12.56 -7.12 10.24
N PRO A 74 12.14 -7.82 9.16
CA PRO A 74 10.72 -8.15 9.00
C PRO A 74 10.19 -9.08 10.10
N SER A 75 11.05 -9.92 10.70
CA SER A 75 10.73 -10.80 11.84
C SER A 75 10.32 -10.08 13.13
N GLU A 76 10.56 -8.77 13.24
CA GLU A 76 10.11 -7.95 14.39
C GLU A 76 8.64 -7.55 14.31
N TYR A 77 7.96 -7.84 13.19
CA TYR A 77 6.59 -7.42 12.92
C TYR A 77 5.67 -8.63 12.74
N ASP A 78 4.43 -8.51 13.23
CA ASP A 78 3.39 -9.50 12.98
C ASP A 78 2.89 -9.42 11.52
N ILE A 79 2.83 -8.20 10.98
CA ILE A 79 2.29 -7.90 9.65
C ILE A 79 3.22 -6.95 8.91
N ILE A 80 3.56 -7.29 7.67
CA ILE A 80 4.21 -6.38 6.70
C ILE A 80 3.17 -5.92 5.68
N VAL A 81 3.04 -4.61 5.48
CA VAL A 81 2.13 -3.99 4.52
C VAL A 81 2.93 -3.28 3.45
N ILE A 82 2.83 -3.70 2.19
CA ILE A 82 3.52 -3.10 1.04
C ILE A 82 2.51 -2.23 0.29
N TYR A 83 2.70 -0.91 0.26
CA TYR A 83 1.66 0.03 -0.17
C TYR A 83 2.12 1.15 -1.11
N GLY A 84 1.34 1.41 -2.16
CA GLY A 84 1.55 2.55 -3.07
C GLY A 84 2.63 2.35 -4.13
N LEU A 85 3.26 1.18 -4.20
CA LEU A 85 4.50 0.95 -4.94
C LEU A 85 4.27 0.46 -6.38
N GLY A 86 3.42 1.18 -7.12
CA GLY A 86 3.18 0.94 -8.55
C GLY A 86 2.46 -0.37 -8.87
N PHE A 87 1.88 -1.01 -7.87
CA PHE A 87 0.99 -2.15 -8.04
C PHE A 87 -0.44 -1.65 -8.24
N TYR A 88 -1.04 -1.90 -9.40
CA TYR A 88 -2.40 -1.47 -9.70
C TYR A 88 -3.31 -2.68 -9.86
N SER A 89 -4.41 -2.71 -9.12
CA SER A 89 -5.29 -3.87 -9.01
C SER A 89 -6.57 -3.70 -9.84
N TYR A 90 -6.45 -3.61 -11.16
CA TYR A 90 -7.59 -3.50 -12.07
C TYR A 90 -7.35 -4.26 -13.38
N PHE A 91 -8.41 -4.44 -14.16
CA PHE A 91 -8.36 -5.03 -15.49
C PHE A 91 -8.74 -3.98 -16.54
N PRO A 92 -7.81 -3.52 -17.40
CA PRO A 92 -8.10 -2.54 -18.44
C PRO A 92 -8.92 -3.13 -19.61
N PHE A 93 -9.58 -4.25 -19.40
CA PHE A 93 -10.29 -5.02 -20.42
C PHE A 93 -11.51 -5.72 -19.81
N ASP A 94 -12.42 -6.17 -20.69
CA ASP A 94 -13.58 -6.96 -20.31
C ASP A 94 -13.13 -8.35 -19.80
N ALA A 95 -12.98 -8.47 -18.49
CA ALA A 95 -12.53 -9.69 -17.82
C ALA A 95 -13.45 -10.90 -18.07
N SER A 96 -14.70 -10.70 -18.51
CA SER A 96 -15.63 -11.79 -18.82
C SER A 96 -15.20 -12.63 -20.03
N ARG A 97 -14.28 -12.12 -20.85
CA ARG A 97 -13.77 -12.79 -22.06
C ARG A 97 -12.58 -13.72 -21.80
N TYR A 98 -12.08 -13.74 -20.57
CA TYR A 98 -10.86 -14.46 -20.20
C TYR A 98 -11.18 -15.52 -19.14
N SER A 99 -10.48 -16.65 -19.20
CA SER A 99 -10.58 -17.66 -18.16
C SER A 99 -9.94 -17.18 -16.85
N ASP A 100 -10.38 -17.73 -15.72
CA ASP A 100 -9.80 -17.42 -14.40
C ASP A 100 -8.28 -17.65 -14.37
N ALA A 101 -7.79 -18.69 -15.05
CA ALA A 101 -6.36 -18.97 -15.13
C ALA A 101 -5.58 -17.84 -15.81
N VAL A 102 -6.11 -17.26 -16.90
CA VAL A 102 -5.48 -16.11 -17.59
C VAL A 102 -5.51 -14.87 -16.71
N LEU A 103 -6.66 -14.60 -16.06
CA LEU A 103 -6.79 -13.45 -15.15
C LEU A 103 -5.82 -13.55 -13.97
N GLN A 104 -5.73 -14.72 -13.33
CA GLN A 104 -4.82 -14.92 -12.20
C GLN A 104 -3.35 -14.79 -12.58
N ASN A 105 -2.94 -15.33 -13.73
CA ASN A 105 -1.56 -15.14 -14.21
C ASN A 105 -1.29 -13.67 -14.54
N SER A 106 -2.25 -12.97 -15.15
CA SER A 106 -2.12 -11.53 -15.41
C SER A 106 -1.98 -10.72 -14.12
N CYS A 107 -2.71 -11.09 -13.06
CA CYS A 107 -2.57 -10.49 -11.74
C CYS A 107 -1.16 -10.71 -11.16
N LEU A 108 -0.63 -11.94 -11.26
CA LEU A 108 0.72 -12.27 -10.81
C LEU A 108 1.79 -11.54 -11.61
N ASP A 109 1.63 -11.40 -12.92
CA ASP A 109 2.56 -10.67 -13.79
C ASP A 109 2.55 -9.18 -13.45
N SER A 110 1.37 -8.59 -13.29
CA SER A 110 1.19 -7.19 -12.86
C SER A 110 1.90 -6.93 -11.53
N PHE A 111 1.67 -7.79 -10.53
CA PHE A 111 2.30 -7.68 -9.23
C PHE A 111 3.82 -7.88 -9.33
N SER A 112 4.28 -8.94 -9.97
CA SER A 112 5.71 -9.33 -10.03
C SER A 112 6.58 -8.29 -10.74
N ASN A 113 6.00 -7.57 -11.71
CA ASN A 113 6.66 -6.50 -12.45
C ASN A 113 6.57 -5.12 -11.76
N SER A 114 5.89 -5.02 -10.62
CA SER A 114 5.79 -3.80 -9.83
C SER A 114 6.91 -3.69 -8.78
N LEU A 115 7.07 -2.49 -8.21
CA LEU A 115 7.98 -2.28 -7.08
C LEU A 115 7.46 -2.96 -5.80
N ALA A 116 6.14 -3.12 -5.66
CA ALA A 116 5.56 -3.93 -4.60
C ALA A 116 5.96 -5.41 -4.70
N GLY A 117 5.96 -5.98 -5.92
CA GLY A 117 6.41 -7.35 -6.16
C GLY A 117 7.91 -7.53 -5.96
N HIS A 118 8.72 -6.51 -6.27
CA HIS A 118 10.14 -6.47 -5.90
C HIS A 118 10.32 -6.56 -4.39
N LEU A 119 9.70 -5.65 -3.62
CA LEU A 119 9.82 -5.66 -2.17
C LEU A 119 9.28 -6.94 -1.56
N TYR A 120 8.19 -7.49 -2.07
CA TYR A 120 7.68 -8.79 -1.65
C TYR A 120 8.77 -9.86 -1.73
N ARG A 121 9.46 -9.98 -2.87
CA ARG A 121 10.55 -10.95 -3.03
C ARG A 121 11.70 -10.71 -2.07
N GLU A 122 12.06 -9.46 -1.82
CA GLU A 122 13.14 -9.15 -0.87
C GLU A 122 12.72 -9.49 0.57
N VAL A 123 11.51 -9.12 0.99
CA VAL A 123 10.95 -9.56 2.29
C VAL A 123 10.98 -11.10 2.34
N SER A 124 10.52 -11.78 1.28
CA SER A 124 10.51 -13.26 1.16
C SER A 124 11.89 -13.91 1.33
N LYS A 125 12.99 -13.22 1.00
CA LYS A 125 14.36 -13.74 1.20
C LYS A 125 14.82 -13.67 2.66
N THR A 126 14.24 -12.77 3.47
CA THR A 126 14.58 -12.63 4.90
C THR A 126 13.93 -13.69 5.78
N PHE A 127 13.02 -14.52 5.24
CA PHE A 127 12.31 -15.58 5.97
C PHE A 127 13.23 -16.79 6.22
N LEU A 128 14.21 -16.61 7.09
CA LEU A 128 14.97 -17.73 7.64
C LEU A 128 14.25 -18.36 8.85
N THR A 129 13.23 -17.68 9.40
CA THR A 129 12.48 -18.12 10.58
C THR A 129 10.97 -17.94 10.34
N ASN A 130 10.14 -18.88 10.79
CA ASN A 130 8.67 -18.88 10.67
C ASN A 130 7.97 -17.76 11.50
N SER A 131 8.61 -16.62 11.69
CA SER A 131 8.23 -15.55 12.62
C SER A 131 7.24 -14.55 12.03
N ILE A 132 7.34 -14.25 10.74
CA ILE A 132 6.41 -13.33 10.07
C ILE A 132 5.10 -14.04 9.79
N LYS A 133 4.03 -13.51 10.35
CA LYS A 133 2.70 -14.14 10.25
C LYS A 133 1.99 -13.76 8.95
N LYS A 134 2.25 -12.57 8.40
CA LYS A 134 1.50 -12.06 7.25
C LYS A 134 2.25 -11.01 6.43
N ILE A 135 2.24 -11.15 5.10
CA ILE A 135 2.54 -10.05 4.17
C ILE A 135 1.26 -9.65 3.43
N LEU A 136 1.00 -8.35 3.36
CA LEU A 136 -0.12 -7.75 2.66
C LEU A 136 0.40 -6.87 1.52
N ALA A 137 0.05 -7.22 0.29
CA ALA A 137 0.24 -6.35 -0.86
C ALA A 137 -1.00 -5.50 -1.06
N CYS A 138 -0.80 -4.19 -1.07
CA CYS A 138 -1.85 -3.21 -1.20
C CYS A 138 -1.69 -2.45 -2.51
N SER A 139 -2.79 -2.27 -3.25
CA SER A 139 -2.73 -1.53 -4.50
C SER A 139 -2.45 -0.04 -4.26
N THR A 140 -1.81 0.56 -5.25
CA THR A 140 -1.69 2.01 -5.37
C THR A 140 -3.09 2.56 -5.52
N PRO A 141 -3.47 3.60 -4.74
CA PRO A 141 -4.76 4.26 -4.90
C PRO A 141 -5.00 4.63 -6.36
N PHE A 142 -6.25 4.51 -6.80
CA PHE A 142 -6.58 4.98 -8.14
C PHE A 142 -6.43 6.50 -8.21
N PRO A 143 -6.07 7.05 -9.39
CA PRO A 143 -6.09 8.49 -9.59
C PRO A 143 -7.47 9.08 -9.28
N ALA A 144 -7.48 10.29 -8.75
CA ALA A 144 -8.69 11.06 -8.50
C ALA A 144 -9.34 11.50 -9.81
N LYS A 145 -10.58 11.09 -10.04
CA LYS A 145 -11.38 11.52 -11.20
C LYS A 145 -12.84 11.67 -10.82
N SER A 146 -13.52 12.60 -11.49
CA SER A 146 -14.98 12.70 -11.45
C SER A 146 -15.56 11.73 -12.47
N GLU A 147 -16.02 10.57 -12.00
CA GLU A 147 -16.79 9.63 -12.78
C GLU A 147 -18.13 9.37 -12.10
N ASN A 148 -19.13 8.99 -12.89
CA ASN A 148 -20.51 8.77 -12.45
C ASN A 148 -20.93 7.33 -12.72
N HIS A 149 -20.12 6.37 -12.27
CA HIS A 149 -20.55 4.96 -12.23
C HIS A 149 -21.54 4.76 -11.08
N SER A 150 -22.53 3.90 -11.29
CA SER A 150 -23.42 3.47 -10.21
C SER A 150 -22.64 2.70 -9.15
N LYS A 151 -23.18 2.67 -7.92
CA LYS A 151 -22.57 1.93 -6.82
C LYS A 151 -22.44 0.44 -7.18
N GLU A 152 -23.47 -0.11 -7.81
CA GLU A 152 -23.54 -1.52 -8.22
C GLU A 152 -22.49 -1.88 -9.29
N GLU A 153 -22.16 -0.94 -10.19
CA GLU A 153 -21.07 -1.12 -11.17
C GLU A 153 -19.70 -1.13 -10.51
N ILE A 154 -19.46 -0.18 -9.58
CA ILE A 154 -18.22 -0.10 -8.81
C ILE A 154 -18.02 -1.39 -8.02
N GLU A 155 -19.03 -1.81 -7.24
CA GLU A 155 -18.97 -3.02 -6.41
C GLU A 155 -18.71 -4.27 -7.26
N ARG A 156 -19.44 -4.45 -8.37
CA ARG A 156 -19.27 -5.63 -9.24
C ARG A 156 -17.86 -5.73 -9.84
N HIS A 157 -17.32 -4.63 -10.36
CA HIS A 157 -15.97 -4.63 -10.91
C HIS A 157 -14.93 -4.88 -9.81
N PHE A 158 -15.14 -4.26 -8.66
CA PHE A 158 -14.25 -4.36 -7.52
C PHE A 158 -14.22 -5.76 -6.91
N ASP A 159 -15.37 -6.40 -6.71
CA ASP A 159 -15.46 -7.76 -6.19
C ASP A 159 -14.72 -8.73 -7.10
N ARG A 160 -14.94 -8.62 -8.42
CA ARG A 160 -14.28 -9.49 -9.40
C ARG A 160 -12.76 -9.30 -9.41
N SER A 161 -12.29 -8.07 -9.47
CA SER A 161 -10.85 -7.77 -9.50
C SER A 161 -10.17 -8.17 -8.17
N SER A 162 -10.78 -7.82 -7.03
CA SER A 162 -10.24 -8.15 -5.71
C SER A 162 -10.18 -9.66 -5.46
N GLU A 163 -11.18 -10.43 -5.89
CA GLU A 163 -11.14 -11.89 -5.82
C GLU A 163 -10.00 -12.46 -6.67
N CYS A 164 -9.86 -12.02 -7.93
CA CYS A 164 -8.80 -12.49 -8.81
C CYS A 164 -7.40 -12.20 -8.23
N TYR A 165 -7.15 -10.97 -7.76
CA TYR A 165 -5.88 -10.62 -7.12
C TYR A 165 -5.64 -11.38 -5.82
N SER A 166 -6.68 -11.55 -4.98
CA SER A 166 -6.56 -12.32 -3.73
C SER A 166 -6.17 -13.78 -3.99
N ASN A 167 -6.84 -14.43 -4.95
CA ASN A 167 -6.54 -15.81 -5.33
C ASN A 167 -5.14 -15.94 -5.94
N ALA A 168 -4.76 -14.98 -6.79
CA ALA A 168 -3.45 -14.94 -7.42
C ALA A 168 -2.32 -14.79 -6.39
N LEU A 169 -2.38 -13.78 -5.50
CA LEU A 169 -1.32 -13.50 -4.53
C LEU A 169 -1.23 -14.56 -3.43
N ARG A 170 -2.35 -15.16 -3.02
CA ARG A 170 -2.34 -16.23 -2.02
C ARG A 170 -1.49 -17.43 -2.45
N ARG A 171 -1.41 -17.72 -3.76
CA ARG A 171 -0.58 -18.80 -4.32
C ARG A 171 0.91 -18.62 -4.06
N ILE A 172 1.37 -17.39 -3.84
CA ILE A 172 2.76 -17.10 -3.53
C ILE A 172 3.00 -16.84 -2.04
N GLY A 173 1.96 -16.88 -1.18
CA GLY A 173 2.07 -16.58 0.25
C GLY A 173 1.86 -15.10 0.61
N CYS A 174 1.22 -14.32 -0.26
CA CYS A 174 0.93 -12.91 -0.06
C CYS A 174 -0.59 -12.69 -0.03
N ASP A 175 -1.09 -11.92 0.93
CA ASP A 175 -2.50 -11.55 0.94
C ASP A 175 -2.71 -10.20 0.23
N PHE A 176 -3.82 -10.08 -0.49
CA PHE A 176 -4.20 -8.85 -1.14
C PHE A 176 -5.08 -8.00 -0.21
N PHE A 177 -4.77 -6.71 -0.09
CA PHE A 177 -5.62 -5.75 0.61
C PHE A 177 -5.94 -4.56 -0.30
N TYR A 178 -7.22 -4.26 -0.44
CA TYR A 178 -7.70 -3.31 -1.42
C TYR A 178 -8.03 -1.95 -0.81
N GLN A 179 -8.12 -0.90 -1.64
CA GLN A 179 -8.63 0.39 -1.18
C GLN A 179 -10.13 0.31 -0.85
N PRO A 180 -10.63 0.98 0.20
CA PRO A 180 -12.02 0.83 0.60
C PRO A 180 -13.02 1.34 -0.44
N LEU A 181 -14.14 0.65 -0.64
CA LEU A 181 -15.17 1.04 -1.60
C LEU A 181 -15.68 2.48 -1.42
N GLN A 182 -15.79 2.96 -0.18
CA GLN A 182 -16.23 4.33 0.08
C GLN A 182 -15.27 5.42 -0.45
N THR A 183 -14.03 5.07 -0.80
CA THR A 183 -13.07 6.03 -1.38
C THR A 183 -13.25 6.20 -2.89
N LEU A 184 -14.03 5.33 -3.55
CA LEU A 184 -14.18 5.29 -5.00
C LEU A 184 -15.29 6.22 -5.52
N SER A 185 -15.04 6.85 -6.67
CA SER A 185 -16.04 7.55 -7.50
C SER A 185 -16.42 6.77 -8.76
N GLY A 186 -15.62 5.78 -9.15
CA GLY A 186 -15.84 5.01 -10.36
C GLY A 186 -15.04 3.71 -10.39
N VAL A 187 -15.23 2.94 -11.45
CA VAL A 187 -14.34 1.83 -11.81
C VAL A 187 -12.97 2.45 -12.07
N GLU A 188 -11.98 2.16 -11.22
CA GLU A 188 -10.62 2.71 -11.35
C GLU A 188 -10.47 4.20 -11.00
N CYS A 189 -11.36 4.75 -10.17
CA CYS A 189 -11.33 6.17 -9.80
C CYS A 189 -11.53 6.40 -8.31
N THR A 190 -10.64 7.19 -7.70
CA THR A 190 -10.81 7.72 -6.35
C THR A 190 -11.62 9.02 -6.41
N LYS A 191 -12.45 9.29 -5.38
CA LYS A 191 -13.19 10.57 -5.29
C LYS A 191 -12.23 11.75 -5.27
N GLU A 192 -12.53 12.81 -6.02
CA GLU A 192 -11.65 13.98 -6.12
C GLU A 192 -11.37 14.69 -4.80
N SER A 193 -12.30 14.63 -3.85
CA SER A 193 -12.12 15.20 -2.51
C SER A 193 -10.90 14.61 -1.78
N PHE A 194 -10.46 13.42 -2.16
CA PHE A 194 -9.33 12.74 -1.57
C PHE A 194 -7.96 13.12 -2.14
N SER A 195 -7.87 13.82 -3.28
CA SER A 195 -6.58 14.34 -3.77
C SER A 195 -6.34 15.81 -3.40
N LYS A 196 -7.41 16.56 -3.14
CA LYS A 196 -7.34 17.98 -2.79
C LYS A 196 -6.62 18.20 -1.47
N GLY A 197 -5.66 19.13 -1.47
CA GLY A 197 -4.86 19.45 -0.30
C GLY A 197 -3.87 18.35 0.11
N SER A 198 -3.60 17.39 -0.78
CA SER A 198 -2.60 16.37 -0.48
C SER A 198 -1.21 16.99 -0.26
N LEU A 199 -0.48 16.46 0.70
CA LEU A 199 0.86 16.92 1.07
C LEU A 199 1.93 15.91 0.65
N LYS A 200 3.11 16.42 0.29
CA LYS A 200 4.29 15.60 0.02
C LYS A 200 4.64 14.74 1.25
N LEU A 201 5.37 13.66 1.01
CA LEU A 201 5.85 12.80 2.09
C LEU A 201 6.93 13.55 2.88
N ALA A 202 6.82 13.56 4.21
CA ALA A 202 7.91 14.01 5.05
C ALA A 202 9.00 12.94 5.13
N THR A 203 10.21 13.27 4.67
CA THR A 203 11.41 12.41 4.67
C THR A 203 12.60 13.04 5.37
N GLY A 204 12.40 14.17 6.06
CA GLY A 204 13.46 14.91 6.74
C GLY A 204 14.18 15.91 5.82
N ASP A 205 13.52 16.33 4.73
CA ASP A 205 14.07 17.29 3.78
C ASP A 205 13.25 18.59 3.69
N GLU A 206 13.71 19.55 2.89
CA GLU A 206 13.10 20.87 2.77
C GLU A 206 11.69 20.86 2.14
N ASN A 207 11.27 19.74 1.54
CA ASN A 207 9.96 19.58 0.92
C ASN A 207 8.93 18.89 1.81
N ASP A 208 9.30 18.58 3.06
CA ASP A 208 8.43 17.91 4.02
C ASP A 208 7.09 18.66 4.16
N ASP A 209 6.00 17.90 4.01
CA ASP A 209 4.61 18.37 4.12
C ASP A 209 4.24 19.58 3.25
N LEU A 210 5.04 19.90 2.23
CA LEU A 210 4.64 20.90 1.23
C LEU A 210 3.41 20.40 0.46
N PRO A 211 2.46 21.29 0.12
CA PRO A 211 1.31 20.90 -0.69
C PRO A 211 1.75 20.45 -2.08
N HIS A 212 1.07 19.43 -2.60
CA HIS A 212 1.11 19.12 -4.04
C HIS A 212 0.40 20.21 -4.85
N ASP A 213 0.61 20.18 -6.17
CA ASP A 213 -0.13 21.02 -7.10
C ASP A 213 -1.64 20.76 -6.96
N ILE A 214 -2.47 21.80 -7.09
CA ILE A 214 -3.93 21.66 -6.98
C ILE A 214 -4.54 20.76 -8.06
N SER A 215 -3.85 20.60 -9.19
CA SER A 215 -4.21 19.70 -10.28
C SER A 215 -3.74 18.26 -10.07
N ASP A 216 -3.01 17.96 -8.98
CA ASP A 216 -2.54 16.62 -8.67
C ASP A 216 -3.73 15.68 -8.40
N LYS A 217 -3.84 14.68 -9.26
CA LYS A 217 -4.83 13.60 -9.16
C LYS A 217 -4.19 12.28 -8.74
N SER A 218 -2.87 12.21 -8.67
CA SER A 218 -2.13 11.00 -8.33
C SER A 218 -1.94 10.83 -6.83
N HIS A 219 -1.82 11.92 -6.06
CA HIS A 219 -1.61 11.85 -4.62
C HIS A 219 -2.90 11.99 -3.80
N MET A 220 -2.91 11.38 -2.61
CA MET A 220 -4.07 11.37 -1.71
C MET A 220 -3.77 12.13 -0.42
N ASN A 221 -4.81 12.72 0.18
CA ASN A 221 -4.74 13.45 1.44
C ASN A 221 -4.95 12.54 2.66
N GLU A 222 -4.79 13.12 3.85
CA GLU A 222 -4.94 12.46 5.13
C GLU A 222 -6.35 11.93 5.39
N VAL A 223 -7.38 12.57 4.82
CA VAL A 223 -8.78 12.08 4.95
C VAL A 223 -8.94 10.75 4.23
N PHE A 224 -8.36 10.59 3.04
CA PHE A 224 -8.27 9.29 2.38
C PHE A 224 -7.50 8.29 3.25
N GLY A 225 -6.37 8.72 3.81
CA GLY A 225 -5.56 7.92 4.71
C GLY A 225 -6.35 7.36 5.89
N LYS A 226 -7.17 8.21 6.53
CA LYS A 226 -8.07 7.84 7.63
C LYS A 226 -9.05 6.74 7.21
N TYR A 227 -9.74 6.92 6.09
CA TYR A 227 -10.69 5.90 5.60
C TYR A 227 -10.01 4.57 5.30
N TRP A 228 -8.81 4.62 4.72
CA TRP A 228 -8.04 3.43 4.41
C TRP A 228 -7.60 2.71 5.68
N ILE A 229 -7.00 3.42 6.64
CA ILE A 229 -6.46 2.81 7.86
C ILE A 229 -7.56 2.33 8.81
N GLU A 230 -8.68 3.04 8.93
CA GLU A 230 -9.84 2.52 9.68
C GLU A 230 -10.37 1.22 9.08
N HIS A 231 -10.48 1.15 7.75
CA HIS A 231 -10.93 -0.06 7.08
C HIS A 231 -9.98 -1.23 7.34
N PHE A 232 -8.68 -0.97 7.25
CA PHE A 232 -7.63 -1.93 7.57
C PHE A 232 -7.71 -2.46 9.00
N LEU A 233 -7.73 -1.56 10.00
CA LEU A 233 -7.76 -1.95 11.41
C LEU A 233 -9.05 -2.71 11.77
N LYS A 234 -10.21 -2.28 11.24
CA LYS A 234 -11.48 -3.00 11.42
C LYS A 234 -11.44 -4.42 10.85
N LYS A 235 -10.81 -4.60 9.67
CA LYS A 235 -10.61 -5.92 9.06
C LYS A 235 -9.65 -6.80 9.85
N LEU A 236 -8.66 -6.23 10.53
CA LEU A 236 -7.77 -6.98 11.42
C LEU A 236 -8.50 -7.49 12.66
N GLY A 237 -9.34 -6.66 13.29
CA GLY A 237 -10.09 -7.02 14.50
C GLY A 237 -11.31 -7.93 14.27
N SER A 238 -11.65 -8.23 13.02
CA SER A 238 -12.79 -9.10 12.66
C SER A 238 -12.40 -10.56 12.41
N ASN A 239 -11.12 -10.93 12.55
CA ASN A 239 -10.62 -12.30 12.45
C ASN A 239 -10.34 -12.89 13.84
#